data_AF-A0A2P5F3E2-F1
#
_entry.id   AF-A0A2P5F3E2-F1
#
_cell.length_a   1.000
_cell.length_b   1.000
_cell.length_c   1.000
_cell.angle_alpha   90.00
_cell.angle_beta   90.00
_cell.angle_gamma   90.00
#
_symmetry.space_group_name_H-M   'P 1'
#
loop_
_entity.id
_entity.type
_entity.pdbx_description
1 polymer ?
#
loop_
_entity_poly.entity_id
_entity_poly.type
_entity_poly.pdbx_seq_one_letter_code
_entity_poly.pdbx_strand_id
1 'polypeptide(L)'
;ENSIVDEEGQLGNLNPEFTAWIRQDQILVSWLLGSITESILAQMVDCNNAAEVWGALERIFSSQSKAKIMQYKLWIQSLKKGGLSMREYLVKMKTYANILASVGHIVTEEDQILYILIGLSSDYYSLVVSVTSRVEPYRLQDVTALLLAHENRLEQQH
;
A
#
# COMPACT_ATOMS: atom_id res chain seq x y z
N GLU A 1 37.80 10.88 10.17
CA GLU A 1 39.05 10.62 10.91
C GLU A 1 38.86 9.35 11.72
N ASN A 2 39.66 8.30 11.49
CA ASN A 2 39.87 7.19 12.43
C ASN A 2 41.05 6.31 11.96
N SER A 3 42.19 6.95 11.72
CA SER A 3 43.48 6.23 11.70
C SER A 3 44.06 6.27 13.10
N ILE A 4 44.20 5.12 13.73
CA ILE A 4 45.08 4.97 14.89
C ILE A 4 46.46 4.66 14.30
N VAL A 5 47.38 5.61 14.43
CA VAL A 5 48.77 5.45 14.01
C VAL A 5 49.52 4.83 15.18
N ASP A 6 50.13 3.67 14.97
CA ASP A 6 51.04 3.05 15.95
C ASP A 6 52.39 3.78 15.90
N GLU A 7 53.14 3.81 17.02
CA GLU A 7 54.36 4.63 17.21
C GLU A 7 55.52 4.34 16.21
N GLU A 8 55.41 3.33 15.34
CA GLU A 8 56.42 2.98 14.33
C GLU A 8 56.05 3.35 12.87
N GLY A 9 54.98 4.12 12.64
CA GLY A 9 54.68 4.68 11.31
C GLY A 9 54.18 3.68 10.27
N GLN A 10 53.77 2.49 10.68
CA GLN A 10 52.92 1.62 9.86
C GLN A 10 51.44 2.00 10.06
N LEU A 11 50.69 2.02 8.96
CA LEU A 11 49.25 2.27 8.97
C LEU A 11 48.58 1.18 9.85
N GLY A 12 48.30 1.54 11.11
CA GLY A 12 47.82 0.61 12.12
C GLY A 12 46.59 -0.15 11.65
N ASN A 13 46.56 -1.45 11.93
CA ASN A 13 45.52 -2.39 11.51
C ASN A 13 44.12 -1.76 11.60
N LEU A 14 43.46 -1.57 10.46
CA LEU A 14 42.07 -1.13 10.38
C LEU A 14 41.22 -1.99 11.31
N ASN A 15 40.35 -1.34 12.11
CA ASN A 15 39.44 -2.06 12.99
C ASN A 15 38.65 -3.09 12.17
N PRO A 16 38.75 -4.40 12.48
CA PRO A 16 38.08 -5.45 11.72
C PRO A 16 36.54 -5.28 11.71
N GLU A 17 35.96 -4.71 12.76
CA GLU A 17 34.53 -4.40 12.82
C GLU A 17 34.14 -3.31 11.81
N PHE A 18 35.00 -2.30 11.63
CA PHE A 18 34.78 -1.25 10.64
C PHE A 18 34.85 -1.81 9.21
N THR A 19 35.80 -2.71 8.94
CA THR A 19 35.88 -3.40 7.64
C THR A 19 34.66 -4.28 7.40
N ALA A 20 34.17 -4.99 8.42
CA ALA A 20 32.94 -5.78 8.33
C ALA A 20 31.71 -4.91 8.05
N TRP A 21 31.60 -3.75 8.72
CA TRP A 21 30.53 -2.78 8.49
C TRP A 21 30.52 -2.26 7.05
N ILE A 22 31.67 -1.83 6.51
CA ILE A 22 31.79 -1.39 5.11
C ILE A 22 31.32 -2.48 4.15
N ARG A 23 31.73 -3.73 4.38
CA ARG A 23 31.32 -4.85 3.52
C ARG A 23 29.81 -5.02 3.51
N GLN A 24 29.18 -4.94 4.68
CA GLN A 24 27.73 -5.06 4.80
C GLN A 24 27.01 -3.89 4.12
N ASP A 25 27.51 -2.67 4.30
CA ASP A 25 26.96 -1.48 3.66
C ASP A 25 27.01 -1.60 2.13
N GLN A 26 28.13 -2.05 1.54
CA GLN A 26 28.25 -2.20 0.08
C GLN A 26 27.35 -3.30 -0.50
N ILE A 27 27.08 -4.36 0.28
CA ILE A 27 26.08 -5.37 -0.10
C ILE A 27 24.69 -4.73 -0.16
N LEU A 28 24.33 -3.93 0.85
CA LEU A 28 23.04 -3.22 0.88
C LEU A 28 22.91 -2.21 -0.26
N VAL A 29 23.97 -1.44 -0.56
CA VAL A 29 24.00 -0.54 -1.73
C VAL A 29 23.71 -1.32 -3.00
N SER A 30 24.43 -2.42 -3.25
CA SER A 30 24.25 -3.23 -4.46
C SER A 30 22.83 -3.77 -4.59
N TRP A 31 22.23 -4.22 -3.48
CA TRP A 31 20.85 -4.69 -3.46
C TRP A 31 19.84 -3.58 -3.72
N LEU A 32 20.01 -2.42 -3.07
CA LEU A 32 19.13 -1.27 -3.26
C LEU A 32 19.19 -0.77 -4.71
N LEU A 33 20.38 -0.54 -5.24
CA LEU A 33 20.57 -0.08 -6.62
C LEU A 33 20.09 -1.11 -7.66
N GLY A 34 20.21 -2.41 -7.37
CA GLY A 34 19.69 -3.47 -8.23
C GLY A 34 18.16 -3.63 -8.20
N SER A 35 17.48 -3.05 -7.21
CA SER A 35 16.02 -3.13 -7.05
C SER A 35 15.24 -1.97 -7.66
N ILE A 36 15.94 -0.92 -8.13
CA ILE A 36 15.33 0.30 -8.67
C ILE A 36 15.49 0.39 -10.19
N THR A 37 14.60 1.16 -10.82
CA THR A 37 14.64 1.37 -12.28
C THR A 37 15.79 2.30 -12.69
N GLU A 38 16.27 2.17 -13.93
CA GLU A 38 17.36 3.01 -14.47
C GLU A 38 17.11 4.52 -14.32
N SER A 39 15.85 4.95 -14.46
CA SER A 39 15.42 6.34 -14.28
C SER A 39 15.65 6.89 -12.87
N ILE A 40 15.62 6.03 -11.84
CA ILE A 40 15.85 6.40 -10.45
C ILE A 40 17.34 6.23 -10.12
N LEU A 41 17.99 5.22 -10.70
CA LEU A 41 19.42 4.96 -10.54
C LEU A 41 20.26 6.17 -10.94
N ALA A 42 19.90 6.87 -12.03
CA ALA A 42 20.58 8.09 -12.45
C ALA A 42 20.58 9.22 -11.40
N GLN A 43 19.67 9.19 -10.43
CA GLN A 43 19.59 10.16 -9.32
C GLN A 43 20.41 9.73 -8.09
N MET A 44 20.99 8.52 -8.10
CA MET A 44 21.73 7.93 -6.97
C MET A 44 23.25 7.95 -7.17
N VAL A 45 23.75 8.60 -8.22
CA VAL A 45 25.16 8.58 -8.62
C VAL A 45 26.10 9.11 -7.53
N ASP A 46 25.62 10.07 -6.73
CA ASP A 46 26.43 10.70 -5.66
C ASP A 46 26.32 10.00 -4.30
N CYS A 47 25.54 8.92 -4.19
CA CYS A 47 25.33 8.20 -2.93
C CYS A 47 26.45 7.15 -2.71
N ASN A 48 27.15 7.25 -1.59
CA ASN A 48 28.35 6.45 -1.29
C ASN A 48 28.09 5.27 -0.34
N ASN A 49 26.97 5.30 0.37
CA ASN A 49 26.58 4.29 1.36
C ASN A 49 25.08 4.00 1.31
N ALA A 50 24.66 2.91 1.96
CA ALA A 50 23.27 2.46 1.91
C ALA A 50 22.30 3.47 2.54
N ALA A 51 22.75 4.21 3.55
CA ALA A 51 21.94 5.24 4.21
C ALA A 51 21.62 6.42 3.29
N GLU A 52 22.59 6.87 2.49
CA GLU A 52 22.41 7.93 1.49
C GLU A 52 21.44 7.48 0.38
N VAL A 53 21.62 6.27 -0.15
CA VAL A 53 20.72 5.68 -1.16
C VAL A 53 19.29 5.60 -0.60
N TRP A 54 19.14 5.09 0.62
CA TRP A 54 17.83 4.98 1.27
C TRP A 54 17.17 6.36 1.49
N GLY A 55 17.92 7.33 2.01
CA GLY A 55 17.40 8.68 2.25
C GLY A 55 17.01 9.41 0.95
N ALA A 56 17.72 9.17 -0.15
CA ALA A 56 17.36 9.68 -1.45
C ALA A 56 16.06 9.03 -1.97
N LEU A 57 15.92 7.70 -1.86
CA LEU A 57 14.69 6.99 -2.21
C LEU A 57 13.50 7.49 -1.38
N GLU A 58 13.66 7.65 -0.07
CA GLU A 58 12.64 8.21 0.81
C GLU A 58 12.20 9.60 0.33
N ARG A 59 13.16 10.46 -0.05
CA ARG A 59 12.84 11.81 -0.54
C ARG A 59 12.05 11.78 -1.85
N ILE A 60 12.42 10.90 -2.77
CA ILE A 60 11.74 10.72 -4.06
C ILE A 60 10.31 10.20 -3.84
N PHE A 61 10.14 9.20 -2.98
CA PHE A 61 8.89 8.47 -2.86
C PHE A 61 7.97 8.94 -1.73
N SER A 62 8.43 9.74 -0.78
CA SER A 62 7.62 10.16 0.38
C SER A 62 6.39 10.96 -0.03
N SER A 63 6.55 11.98 -0.89
CA SER A 63 5.43 12.81 -1.36
C SER A 63 4.49 12.02 -2.27
N GLN A 64 5.04 11.23 -3.19
CA GLN A 64 4.26 10.41 -4.10
C GLN A 64 3.46 9.33 -3.35
N SER A 65 4.07 8.67 -2.36
CA SER A 65 3.40 7.66 -1.53
C SER A 65 2.24 8.28 -0.73
N LYS A 66 2.47 9.44 -0.10
CA LYS A 66 1.39 10.18 0.59
C LYS A 66 0.25 10.55 -0.35
N ALA A 67 0.56 11.04 -1.55
CA ALA A 67 -0.45 11.36 -2.56
C ALA A 67 -1.24 10.12 -3.01
N LYS A 68 -0.56 8.99 -3.28
CA LYS A 68 -1.18 7.71 -3.62
C LYS A 68 -2.11 7.21 -2.51
N ILE A 69 -1.68 7.27 -1.25
CA ILE A 69 -2.52 6.92 -0.09
C ILE A 69 -3.80 7.75 -0.09
N MET A 70 -3.67 9.07 -0.24
CA MET A 70 -4.83 9.97 -0.28
C MET A 70 -5.77 9.65 -1.45
N GLN A 71 -5.19 9.33 -2.62
CA GLN A 71 -5.94 8.93 -3.79
C GLN A 71 -6.74 7.64 -3.57
N TYR A 72 -6.15 6.61 -2.95
CA TYR A 72 -6.87 5.38 -2.61
C TYR A 72 -7.96 5.60 -1.56
N LYS A 73 -7.73 6.49 -0.57
CA LYS A 73 -8.77 6.90 0.39
C LYS A 73 -9.95 7.58 -0.30
N LEU A 74 -9.68 8.45 -1.27
CA LEU A 74 -10.74 9.08 -2.06
C LEU A 74 -11.47 8.03 -2.90
N TRP A 75 -10.74 7.18 -3.60
CA TRP A 75 -11.33 6.16 -4.48
C TRP A 75 -12.20 5.17 -3.74
N ILE A 76 -11.79 4.67 -2.56
CA ILE A 76 -12.62 3.74 -1.80
C ILE A 76 -13.93 4.39 -1.33
N GLN A 77 -13.89 5.68 -0.94
CA GLN A 77 -15.07 6.42 -0.49
C GLN A 77 -16.01 6.81 -1.64
N SER A 78 -15.46 7.06 -2.83
CA SER A 78 -16.23 7.54 -3.98
C SER A 78 -16.59 6.44 -4.99
N LEU A 79 -16.18 5.20 -4.76
CA LEU A 79 -16.38 4.11 -5.73
C LEU A 79 -17.87 3.83 -5.91
N LYS A 80 -18.35 4.01 -7.13
CA LYS A 80 -19.72 3.65 -7.53
C LYS A 80 -19.72 2.31 -8.28
N LYS A 81 -20.77 1.50 -8.10
CA LYS A 81 -20.99 0.30 -8.92
C LYS A 81 -21.09 0.70 -10.39
N GLY A 82 -21.92 1.70 -10.69
CA GLY A 82 -22.12 2.19 -12.05
C GLY A 82 -22.48 1.04 -13.00
N GLY A 83 -21.82 0.97 -14.15
CA GLY A 83 -21.99 -0.10 -15.13
C GLY A 83 -21.18 -1.38 -14.85
N LEU A 84 -20.48 -1.47 -13.71
CA LEU A 84 -19.75 -2.70 -13.33
C LEU A 84 -20.73 -3.78 -12.88
N SER A 85 -20.36 -5.05 -13.09
CA SER A 85 -21.00 -6.15 -12.36
C SER A 85 -20.74 -6.02 -10.85
N MET A 86 -21.60 -6.58 -10.01
CA MET A 86 -21.43 -6.55 -8.56
C MET A 86 -20.10 -7.22 -8.16
N ARG A 87 -19.72 -8.30 -8.84
CA ARG A 87 -18.45 -8.98 -8.58
C ARG A 87 -17.25 -8.07 -8.84
N GLU A 88 -17.20 -7.40 -9.99
CA GLU A 88 -16.10 -6.47 -10.32
C GLU A 88 -16.04 -5.29 -9.34
N TYR A 89 -17.21 -4.76 -8.97
CA TYR A 89 -17.31 -3.68 -7.99
C TYR A 89 -16.74 -4.09 -6.62
N LEU A 90 -17.15 -5.24 -6.09
CA LEU A 90 -16.67 -5.76 -4.81
C LEU A 90 -15.17 -6.09 -4.84
N VAL A 91 -14.66 -6.65 -5.94
CA VAL A 91 -13.22 -6.91 -6.12
C VAL A 91 -12.43 -5.61 -6.12
N LYS A 92 -12.89 -4.56 -6.81
CA LYS A 92 -12.25 -3.23 -6.79
C LYS A 92 -12.23 -2.64 -5.38
N MET A 93 -13.36 -2.71 -4.67
CA MET A 93 -13.44 -2.23 -3.29
C MET A 93 -12.41 -2.92 -2.37
N LYS A 94 -12.38 -4.26 -2.43
CA LYS A 94 -11.42 -5.08 -1.67
C LYS A 94 -9.97 -4.77 -2.04
N THR A 95 -9.72 -4.51 -3.32
CA THR A 95 -8.38 -4.14 -3.80
C THR A 95 -7.91 -2.83 -3.18
N TYR A 96 -8.76 -1.80 -3.14
CA TYR A 96 -8.42 -0.53 -2.49
C TYR A 96 -8.23 -0.69 -0.98
N ALA A 97 -9.09 -1.44 -0.31
CA ALA A 97 -8.95 -1.74 1.12
C ALA A 97 -7.62 -2.45 1.43
N ASN A 98 -7.24 -3.45 0.61
CA ASN A 98 -5.99 -4.18 0.76
C ASN A 98 -4.75 -3.31 0.53
N ILE A 99 -4.79 -2.42 -0.47
CA ILE A 99 -3.69 -1.48 -0.75
C ILE A 99 -3.53 -0.49 0.41
N LEU A 100 -4.62 0.01 0.98
CA LEU A 100 -4.57 0.88 2.16
C LEU A 100 -4.05 0.11 3.38
N ALA A 101 -4.50 -1.12 3.59
CA ALA A 101 -4.06 -1.95 4.71
C ALA A 101 -2.56 -2.28 4.63
N SER A 102 -2.00 -2.53 3.44
CA SER A 102 -0.58 -2.86 3.27
C SER A 102 0.37 -1.72 3.62
N VAL A 103 -0.13 -0.48 3.66
CA VAL A 103 0.62 0.72 4.08
C VAL A 103 0.19 1.22 5.46
N GLY A 104 -0.52 0.39 6.24
CA GLY A 104 -0.90 0.68 7.63
C GLY A 104 -2.21 1.46 7.80
N HIS A 105 -2.98 1.69 6.73
CA HIS A 105 -4.29 2.32 6.78
C HIS A 105 -5.40 1.25 6.70
N ILE A 106 -5.68 0.61 7.82
CA ILE A 106 -6.70 -0.45 7.89
C ILE A 106 -8.09 0.16 7.69
N VAL A 107 -8.86 -0.39 6.75
CA VAL A 107 -10.28 -0.07 6.55
C VAL A 107 -11.09 -1.16 7.25
N THR A 108 -11.88 -0.78 8.24
CA THR A 108 -12.67 -1.74 9.04
C THR A 108 -13.71 -2.45 8.17
N GLU A 109 -14.21 -3.63 8.60
CA GLU A 109 -15.32 -4.29 7.88
C GLU A 109 -16.55 -3.38 7.81
N GLU A 110 -16.83 -2.62 8.87
CA GLU A 110 -17.95 -1.68 8.94
C GLU A 110 -17.81 -0.56 7.90
N ASP A 111 -16.64 0.05 7.81
CA ASP A 111 -16.34 1.08 6.80
C ASP A 111 -16.43 0.52 5.38
N GLN A 112 -15.92 -0.71 5.17
CA GLN A 112 -16.03 -1.36 3.85
C GLN A 112 -17.48 -1.58 3.47
N ILE A 113 -18.32 -2.07 4.38
CA ILE A 113 -19.76 -2.22 4.15
C ILE A 113 -20.39 -0.87 3.85
N LEU A 114 -20.10 0.16 4.65
CA LEU A 114 -20.62 1.51 4.45
C LEU A 114 -20.28 2.05 3.05
N TYR A 115 -19.01 1.99 2.66
CA TYR A 115 -18.58 2.46 1.34
C TYR A 115 -19.21 1.66 0.20
N ILE A 116 -19.40 0.34 0.39
CA ILE A 116 -20.07 -0.51 -0.59
C ILE A 116 -21.50 -0.02 -0.80
N LEU A 117 -22.26 0.17 0.29
CA LEU A 117 -23.66 0.58 0.23
C LEU A 117 -23.83 1.98 -0.38
N ILE A 118 -22.94 2.93 -0.05
CA ILE A 118 -22.93 4.29 -0.64
C ILE A 118 -22.73 4.26 -2.16
N GLY A 119 -22.04 3.24 -2.68
CA GLY A 119 -21.73 3.11 -4.09
C GLY A 119 -22.83 2.49 -4.96
N LEU A 120 -23.91 2.01 -4.36
CA LEU A 120 -24.99 1.31 -5.08
C LEU A 120 -26.00 2.27 -5.71
N SER A 121 -26.68 1.81 -6.76
CA SER A 121 -27.81 2.51 -7.39
C SER A 121 -29.11 2.33 -6.60
N SER A 122 -30.16 3.06 -6.98
CA SER A 122 -31.51 2.94 -6.41
C SER A 122 -32.09 1.53 -6.46
N ASP A 123 -31.64 0.70 -7.40
CA ASP A 123 -32.11 -0.68 -7.57
C ASP A 123 -31.78 -1.57 -6.37
N TYR A 124 -30.83 -1.13 -5.52
CA TYR A 124 -30.40 -1.83 -4.31
C TYR A 124 -30.97 -1.22 -3.02
N TYR A 125 -31.88 -0.23 -3.12
CA TYR A 125 -32.36 0.52 -1.96
C TYR A 125 -32.96 -0.37 -0.85
N SER A 126 -33.72 -1.40 -1.22
CA SER A 126 -34.29 -2.36 -0.28
C SER A 126 -33.22 -3.10 0.55
N LEU A 127 -32.12 -3.49 -0.09
CA LEU A 127 -30.98 -4.10 0.60
C LEU A 127 -30.26 -3.09 1.48
N VAL A 128 -30.04 -1.87 1.00
CA VAL A 128 -29.38 -0.82 1.80
C VAL A 128 -30.17 -0.59 3.10
N VAL A 129 -31.50 -0.47 3.03
CA VAL A 129 -32.35 -0.33 4.22
C VAL A 129 -32.27 -1.58 5.12
N SER A 130 -32.33 -2.79 4.55
CA SER A 130 -32.22 -4.03 5.33
C SER A 130 -30.89 -4.16 6.06
N VAL A 131 -29.78 -3.74 5.45
CA VAL A 131 -28.45 -3.83 6.07
C VAL A 131 -28.28 -2.77 7.15
N THR A 132 -28.75 -1.54 6.90
CA THR A 132 -28.60 -0.39 7.82
C THR A 132 -29.57 -0.39 9.00
N SER A 133 -30.74 -1.04 8.89
CA SER A 133 -31.73 -1.12 9.96
C SER A 133 -31.45 -2.22 11.00
N ARG A 134 -30.47 -3.09 10.75
CA ARG A 134 -30.14 -4.20 11.65
C ARG A 134 -29.32 -3.72 12.84
N VAL A 135 -29.65 -4.24 14.03
CA VAL A 135 -28.97 -3.90 15.30
C VAL A 135 -27.61 -4.57 15.42
N GLU A 136 -27.46 -5.79 14.90
CA GLU A 136 -26.18 -6.50 14.87
C GLU A 136 -25.39 -6.18 13.58
N PRO A 137 -24.08 -5.93 13.68
CA PRO A 137 -23.27 -5.64 12.50
C PRO A 137 -23.20 -6.86 11.59
N TYR A 138 -23.41 -6.63 10.29
CA TYR A 138 -23.19 -7.66 9.29
C TYR A 138 -21.69 -7.96 9.12
N ARG A 139 -21.36 -9.22 8.81
CA ARG A 139 -20.05 -9.54 8.25
C ARG A 139 -20.00 -9.12 6.79
N LEU A 140 -18.84 -8.68 6.34
CA LEU A 140 -18.63 -8.28 4.95
C LEU A 140 -18.98 -9.42 3.96
N GLN A 141 -18.73 -10.66 4.37
CA GLN A 141 -19.06 -11.86 3.59
C GLN A 141 -20.56 -12.02 3.38
N ASP A 142 -21.37 -11.78 4.42
CA ASP A 142 -22.83 -11.90 4.34
C ASP A 142 -23.42 -10.84 3.42
N VAL A 143 -22.95 -9.58 3.55
CA VAL A 143 -23.38 -8.48 2.67
C VAL A 143 -23.00 -8.78 1.22
N THR A 144 -21.79 -9.30 0.98
CA THR A 144 -21.33 -9.71 -0.35
C THR A 144 -22.26 -10.77 -0.96
N ALA A 145 -22.62 -11.81 -0.20
CA ALA A 145 -23.52 -12.85 -0.66
C ALA A 145 -24.91 -12.30 -0.99
N LEU A 146 -25.46 -11.43 -0.13
CA LEU A 146 -26.76 -10.77 -0.36
C LEU A 146 -26.77 -9.91 -1.62
N LEU A 147 -25.71 -9.13 -1.85
CA LEU A 147 -25.57 -8.26 -3.02
C LEU A 147 -25.49 -9.07 -4.32
N LEU A 148 -24.70 -10.14 -4.35
CA LEU A 148 -24.60 -11.03 -5.51
C LEU A 148 -25.92 -11.75 -5.80
N ALA A 149 -26.61 -12.24 -4.76
CA ALA A 149 -27.93 -12.86 -4.93
C ALA A 149 -28.97 -11.87 -5.47
N HIS A 150 -28.87 -10.59 -5.09
CA HIS A 150 -29.76 -9.55 -5.56
C HIS A 150 -29.49 -9.14 -7.01
N GLU A 151 -28.23 -9.04 -7.44
CA GLU A 151 -27.89 -8.79 -8.85
C GLU A 151 -28.50 -9.87 -9.76
N ASN A 152 -28.34 -11.15 -9.42
CA ASN A 152 -28.96 -12.25 -10.17
C ASN A 152 -30.49 -12.13 -10.26
N ARG A 153 -31.16 -11.64 -9.21
CA ARG A 153 -32.62 -11.43 -9.24
C ARG A 153 -33.03 -10.29 -10.15
N LEU A 154 -32.26 -9.20 -10.17
CA LEU A 154 -32.49 -8.08 -11.08
C LEU A 154 -32.33 -8.51 -12.54
N GLU A 155 -31.30 -9.30 -12.83
CA GLU A 155 -31.05 -9.84 -14.18
C GLU A 155 -32.14 -10.80 -14.66
N GLN A 156 -32.82 -11.51 -13.76
CA GLN A 156 -33.95 -12.39 -14.11
C GLN A 156 -35.28 -11.64 -14.33
N GLN A 157 -35.37 -10.38 -13.86
CA GLN A 157 -36.56 -9.54 -13.99
C GLN A 157 -36.55 -8.67 -15.25
N HIS A 158 -35.45 -8.68 -16.01
CA HIS A 158 -35.28 -7.97 -17.28
C HIS A 158 -35.15 -8.98 -18.42
#